data_AF-A0A358Y1L3-F1
#
_entry.id   AF-A0A358Y1L3-F1
#
_cell.length_a   1.000
_cell.length_b   1.000
_cell.length_c   1.000
_cell.angle_alpha   90.00
_cell.angle_beta   90.00
_cell.angle_gamma   90.00
#
_symmetry.space_group_name_H-M   'P 1'
#
loop_
_entity.id
_entity.type
_entity.pdbx_description
1 polymer ?
#
loop_
_entity_poly.entity_id
_entity_poly.type
_entity_poly.pdbx_seq_one_letter_code
_entity_poly.pdbx_strand_id
1 'polypeptide(L)'
;MLLKARINARLGESLWQLGNYTRANKYFASALQMDPSVIRRLQTSLPVEIVSDTSPIAESVTSMMHKSPRFRHEEGGLILSVSASTDPQICLRTRLGEAISCTNHPVDSKQGIQSYSAEIVRRFHEQTFSMGIELSKAERTILMGSNVILSAQRSSNTQNNQDSLFKH
;
A
#
# COMPACT_ATOMS: atom_id res chain seq x y z
N MET A 1 -3.22 -16.12 5.47
CA MET A 1 -3.48 -15.56 4.12
C MET A 1 -2.21 -15.24 3.31
N LEU A 2 -1.06 -14.98 3.95
CA LEU A 2 0.22 -14.66 3.27
C LEU A 2 0.73 -15.74 2.29
N LEU A 3 0.56 -17.03 2.60
CA LEU A 3 0.97 -18.12 1.69
C LEU A 3 0.18 -18.11 0.37
N LYS A 4 -1.15 -17.92 0.45
CA LYS A 4 -2.03 -17.89 -0.73
C LYS A 4 -1.66 -16.74 -1.67
N ALA A 5 -1.36 -15.56 -1.13
CA ALA A 5 -0.87 -14.42 -1.91
C ALA A 5 0.42 -14.75 -2.67
N ARG A 6 1.38 -15.42 -2.00
CA ARG A 6 2.64 -15.84 -2.62
C ARG A 6 2.43 -16.86 -3.75
N ILE A 7 1.55 -17.83 -3.53
CA ILE A 7 1.20 -18.83 -4.55
C ILE A 7 0.56 -18.13 -5.75
N ASN A 8 -0.39 -17.23 -5.52
CA ASN A 8 -1.03 -16.46 -6.60
C ASN A 8 0.00 -15.63 -7.38
N ALA A 9 0.92 -14.92 -6.71
CA ALA A 9 1.96 -14.15 -7.39
C ALA A 9 2.86 -15.04 -8.27
N ARG A 10 3.28 -16.21 -7.78
CA ARG A 10 4.10 -17.16 -8.55
C ARG A 10 3.34 -17.80 -9.70
N LEU A 11 2.07 -18.11 -9.51
CA LEU A 11 1.21 -18.64 -10.57
C LEU A 11 0.95 -17.59 -11.66
N GLY A 12 0.74 -16.33 -11.26
CA GLY A 12 0.67 -15.19 -12.17
C GLY A 12 1.91 -15.09 -13.04
N GLU A 13 3.09 -15.14 -12.42
CA GLU A 13 4.38 -15.12 -13.13
C GLU A 13 4.55 -16.31 -14.09
N SER A 14 4.20 -17.52 -13.64
CA SER A 14 4.29 -18.73 -14.48
C SER A 14 3.37 -18.65 -15.70
N LEU A 15 2.12 -18.21 -15.50
CA LEU A 15 1.15 -18.03 -16.58
C LEU A 15 1.57 -16.93 -17.55
N TRP A 16 2.21 -15.88 -17.04
CA TRP A 16 2.75 -14.79 -17.85
C TRP A 16 3.82 -15.31 -18.81
N GLN A 17 4.77 -16.10 -18.30
CA GLN A 17 5.83 -16.73 -19.10
C GLN A 17 5.29 -17.70 -20.15
N LEU A 18 4.12 -18.30 -19.90
CA LEU A 18 3.40 -19.16 -20.85
C LEU A 18 2.53 -18.38 -21.86
N GLY A 19 2.55 -17.04 -21.84
CA GLY A 19 1.75 -16.19 -22.74
C GLY A 19 0.27 -16.08 -22.36
N ASN A 20 -0.14 -16.60 -21.20
CA ASN A 20 -1.53 -16.56 -20.74
C ASN A 20 -1.81 -15.30 -19.90
N TYR A 21 -1.73 -14.13 -20.53
CA TYR A 21 -1.80 -12.83 -19.86
C TYR A 21 -3.11 -12.61 -19.09
N THR A 22 -4.24 -13.02 -19.67
CA THR A 22 -5.55 -12.87 -19.04
C THR A 22 -5.64 -13.62 -17.70
N ARG A 23 -5.17 -14.87 -17.63
CA ARG A 23 -5.15 -15.61 -16.36
C ARG A 23 -4.07 -15.08 -15.43
N ALA A 24 -2.89 -14.74 -15.95
CA ALA A 24 -1.80 -14.16 -15.17
C ALA A 24 -2.26 -12.92 -14.40
N ASN A 25 -2.91 -11.98 -15.08
CA ASN A 25 -3.43 -10.73 -14.49
C ASN A 25 -4.45 -10.99 -13.37
N LYS A 26 -5.31 -12.01 -13.50
CA LYS A 26 -6.25 -12.40 -12.42
C LYS A 26 -5.50 -12.83 -11.16
N TYR A 27 -4.44 -13.62 -11.31
CA TYR A 27 -3.64 -14.08 -10.17
C TYR A 27 -2.80 -12.95 -9.56
N PHE A 28 -2.23 -12.06 -10.38
CA PHE A 28 -1.54 -10.86 -9.86
C PHE A 28 -2.48 -9.96 -9.06
N ALA A 29 -3.67 -9.66 -9.60
CA ALA A 29 -4.67 -8.86 -8.88
C ALA A 29 -5.10 -9.52 -7.56
N SER A 30 -5.36 -10.83 -7.58
CA SER A 30 -5.70 -11.59 -6.38
C SER A 30 -4.56 -11.61 -5.35
N ALA A 31 -3.30 -11.68 -5.79
CA ALA A 31 -2.15 -11.61 -4.90
C ALA A 31 -2.05 -10.24 -4.21
N LEU A 32 -2.20 -9.15 -4.96
CA LEU A 32 -2.18 -7.78 -4.45
C LEU A 32 -3.33 -7.49 -3.47
N GLN A 33 -4.54 -8.01 -3.74
CA GLN A 33 -5.69 -7.89 -2.84
C GLN A 33 -5.46 -8.61 -1.49
N MET A 34 -4.73 -9.73 -1.50
CA MET A 34 -4.47 -10.51 -0.29
C MET A 34 -3.27 -10.00 0.52
N ASP A 35 -2.20 -9.59 -0.15
CA ASP A 35 -1.00 -8.99 0.45
C ASP A 35 -0.36 -8.05 -0.57
N PRO A 36 -0.61 -6.72 -0.50
CA PRO A 36 -0.05 -5.76 -1.45
C PRO A 36 1.48 -5.74 -1.45
N SER A 37 2.11 -6.13 -0.34
CA SER A 37 3.56 -6.19 -0.21
C SER A 37 4.19 -7.41 -0.90
N VAL A 38 3.39 -8.39 -1.35
CA VAL A 38 3.88 -9.69 -1.85
C VAL A 38 4.81 -9.54 -3.05
N ILE A 39 4.51 -8.62 -3.96
CA ILE A 39 5.30 -8.35 -5.17
C ILE A 39 6.71 -7.89 -4.77
N ARG A 40 6.80 -6.96 -3.81
CA ARG A 40 8.08 -6.47 -3.26
C ARG A 40 8.86 -7.58 -2.56
N ARG A 41 8.20 -8.39 -1.73
CA ARG A 41 8.83 -9.46 -0.94
C ARG A 41 9.33 -10.62 -1.80
N LEU A 42 8.69 -10.88 -2.92
CA LEU A 42 9.11 -11.90 -3.89
C LEU A 42 10.10 -11.38 -4.93
N GLN A 43 10.49 -10.10 -4.85
CA GLN A 43 11.35 -9.42 -5.84
C GLN A 43 10.84 -9.64 -7.27
N THR A 44 9.52 -9.60 -7.44
CA THR A 44 8.87 -9.75 -8.74
C THR A 44 8.48 -8.37 -9.24
N SER A 45 8.70 -8.07 -10.51
CA SER A 45 8.23 -6.83 -11.13
C SER A 45 6.86 -7.09 -11.74
N LEU A 46 5.83 -6.30 -11.44
CA LEU A 46 4.49 -6.51 -11.96
C LEU A 46 4.40 -6.09 -13.43
N PRO A 47 3.88 -6.93 -14.36
CA PRO A 47 3.64 -6.51 -15.73
C PRO A 47 2.51 -5.48 -15.76
N VAL A 48 2.82 -4.31 -16.30
CA VAL A 48 1.86 -3.22 -16.42
C VAL A 48 1.94 -2.58 -17.79
N GLU A 49 0.78 -2.11 -18.24
CA GLU A 49 0.62 -1.22 -19.38
C GLU A 49 0.31 0.17 -18.81
N ILE A 50 1.20 1.14 -19.06
CA ILE A 50 1.04 2.50 -18.54
C ILE A 50 0.21 3.31 -19.53
N VAL A 51 -0.88 3.89 -19.03
CA VAL A 51 -1.76 4.77 -19.81
C VAL A 51 -1.72 6.14 -19.15
N SER A 52 -1.20 7.15 -19.84
CA SER A 52 -1.08 8.49 -19.28
C SER A 52 -1.76 9.54 -20.17
N ASP A 53 -2.16 10.66 -19.58
CA ASP A 53 -2.41 11.87 -20.37
C ASP A 53 -1.09 12.53 -20.83
N THR A 54 -1.20 13.59 -21.63
CA THR A 54 -0.07 14.32 -22.22
C THR A 54 0.38 15.52 -21.37
N SER A 55 0.01 15.57 -20.09
CA SER A 55 0.42 16.67 -19.23
C SER A 55 1.89 16.52 -18.78
N PRO A 56 2.61 17.63 -18.53
CA PRO A 56 4.00 17.56 -18.05
C PRO A 56 4.18 16.79 -16.74
N ILE A 57 3.16 16.81 -15.87
CA ILE A 57 3.16 16.03 -14.63
C ILE A 57 3.05 14.54 -14.95
N ALA A 58 2.13 14.14 -15.83
CA ALA A 58 1.94 12.74 -16.20
C ALA A 58 3.17 12.15 -16.91
N GLU A 59 3.86 12.94 -17.74
CA GLU A 59 5.14 12.54 -18.34
C GLU A 59 6.23 12.31 -17.29
N SER A 60 6.37 13.22 -16.34
CA SER A 60 7.35 13.09 -15.24
C SER A 60 7.05 11.86 -14.36
N VAL A 61 5.79 11.67 -13.97
CA VAL A 61 5.32 10.50 -13.22
C VAL A 61 5.58 9.20 -14.00
N THR A 62 5.24 9.17 -15.29
CA THR A 62 5.45 8.00 -16.15
C THR A 62 6.95 7.67 -16.27
N SER A 63 7.81 8.67 -16.42
CA SER A 63 9.27 8.47 -16.40
C SER A 63 9.78 7.85 -15.08
N MET A 64 9.21 8.25 -13.95
CA MET A 64 9.54 7.67 -12.64
C MET A 64 9.00 6.23 -12.49
N MET A 65 7.77 5.98 -12.92
CA MET A 65 7.18 4.63 -12.95
C MET A 65 8.01 3.70 -13.83
N HIS A 66 8.55 4.22 -14.94
CA HIS A 66 9.40 3.44 -15.83
C HIS A 66 10.67 2.90 -15.15
N LYS A 67 11.23 3.69 -14.24
CA LYS A 67 12.45 3.36 -13.47
C LYS A 67 12.14 2.52 -12.23
N SER A 68 10.89 2.31 -11.89
CA SER A 68 10.50 1.57 -10.69
C SER A 68 10.78 0.08 -10.87
N PRO A 69 11.54 -0.57 -9.96
CA PRO A 69 11.80 -2.02 -10.06
C PRO A 69 10.54 -2.87 -9.81
N ARG A 70 9.46 -2.25 -9.33
CA ARG A 70 8.19 -2.93 -9.03
C ARG A 70 7.36 -3.16 -10.27
N PHE A 71 7.72 -2.55 -11.40
CA PHE A 71 6.99 -2.63 -12.65
C PHE A 71 7.92 -3.11 -13.77
N ARG A 72 7.35 -3.91 -14.66
CA ARG A 72 7.93 -4.18 -15.99
C ARG A 72 6.87 -3.78 -17.00
N HIS A 73 7.28 -3.06 -18.05
CA HIS A 73 6.34 -2.42 -18.97
C HIS A 73 6.13 -3.35 -20.14
N GLU A 74 5.02 -4.07 -20.11
CA GLU A 74 4.73 -5.14 -21.05
C GLU A 74 3.25 -5.04 -21.45
N GLU A 75 3.01 -5.09 -22.76
CA GLU A 75 1.66 -5.05 -23.31
C GLU A 75 0.79 -6.17 -22.73
N GLY A 76 -0.47 -5.84 -22.44
CA GLY A 76 -1.41 -6.81 -21.89
C GLY A 76 -1.27 -7.07 -20.40
N GLY A 77 -0.43 -6.32 -19.69
CA GLY A 77 -0.33 -6.31 -18.24
C GLY A 77 -1.55 -5.68 -17.55
N LEU A 78 -1.44 -5.45 -16.24
CA LEU A 78 -2.42 -4.64 -15.51
C LEU A 78 -2.32 -3.17 -15.95
N ILE A 79 -3.41 -2.42 -15.82
CA ILE A 79 -3.42 -1.03 -16.29
C ILE A 79 -2.90 -0.12 -15.17
N LEU A 80 -1.82 0.62 -15.44
CA LEU A 80 -1.33 1.69 -14.58
C LEU A 80 -1.70 3.04 -15.23
N SER A 81 -2.82 3.62 -14.80
CA SER A 81 -3.29 4.90 -15.36
C SER A 81 -2.72 6.09 -14.59
N VAL A 82 -2.23 7.10 -15.31
CA VAL A 82 -1.73 8.37 -14.78
C VAL A 82 -2.50 9.52 -15.41
N SER A 83 -3.32 10.21 -14.62
CA SER A 83 -4.03 11.42 -15.05
C SER A 83 -3.59 12.60 -14.18
N ALA A 84 -3.40 13.78 -14.76
CA ALA A 84 -3.01 15.00 -14.05
C ALA A 84 -3.66 16.29 -14.58
N SER A 85 -4.62 16.20 -15.52
CA SER A 85 -5.28 17.36 -16.12
C SER A 85 -6.19 18.16 -15.16
N THR A 86 -6.88 17.51 -14.21
CA THR A 86 -7.84 18.18 -13.31
C THR A 86 -7.72 17.71 -11.86
N ASP A 87 -7.56 16.41 -11.64
CA ASP A 87 -7.29 15.81 -10.34
C ASP A 87 -6.18 14.77 -10.51
N PRO A 88 -4.92 15.08 -10.13
CA PRO A 88 -3.85 14.15 -10.37
C PRO A 88 -3.98 12.88 -9.57
N GLN A 89 -3.99 11.78 -10.30
CA GLN A 89 -4.23 10.46 -9.76
C GLN A 89 -3.38 9.42 -10.50
N ILE A 90 -2.83 8.50 -9.72
CA ILE A 90 -2.19 7.28 -10.19
C ILE A 90 -3.03 6.11 -9.72
N CYS A 91 -3.41 5.23 -10.64
CA CYS A 91 -4.23 4.06 -10.31
C CYS A 91 -3.71 2.81 -10.98
N LEU A 92 -3.60 1.74 -10.19
CA LEU A 92 -3.43 0.38 -10.67
C LEU A 92 -4.81 -0.28 -10.76
N ARG A 93 -5.14 -0.80 -11.94
CA ARG A 93 -6.43 -1.42 -12.25
C ARG A 93 -6.26 -2.77 -12.93
N THR A 94 -7.28 -3.61 -12.80
CA THR A 94 -7.42 -4.77 -13.68
C THR A 94 -7.72 -4.29 -15.10
N ARG A 95 -7.53 -5.16 -16.10
CA ARG A 95 -7.91 -4.84 -17.50
C ARG A 95 -9.41 -4.67 -17.70
N LEU A 96 -10.23 -5.08 -16.72
CA LEU A 96 -11.68 -4.84 -16.70
C LEU A 96 -12.05 -3.49 -16.07
N GLY A 97 -11.07 -2.71 -15.60
CA GLY A 97 -11.29 -1.39 -14.99
C GLY A 97 -11.47 -1.38 -13.48
N GLU A 98 -11.46 -2.54 -12.82
CA GLU A 98 -11.56 -2.62 -11.35
C GLU A 98 -10.32 -2.03 -10.70
N ALA A 99 -10.51 -1.11 -9.76
CA ALA A 99 -9.40 -0.49 -9.03
C ALA A 99 -8.78 -1.46 -8.02
N ILE A 100 -7.46 -1.64 -8.12
CA ILE A 100 -6.65 -2.37 -7.12
C ILE A 100 -6.12 -1.37 -6.10
N SER A 101 -5.56 -0.25 -6.56
CA SER A 101 -5.08 0.84 -5.71
C SER A 101 -5.09 2.14 -6.49
N CYS A 102 -5.52 3.22 -5.85
CA CYS A 102 -5.56 4.56 -6.42
C CYS A 102 -5.05 5.57 -5.41
N THR A 103 -4.18 6.46 -5.84
CA THR A 103 -3.66 7.55 -5.02
C THR A 103 -3.83 8.85 -5.77
N ASN A 104 -4.46 9.82 -5.14
CA ASN A 104 -4.51 11.20 -5.58
C ASN A 104 -3.67 12.09 -4.67
N HIS A 105 -3.21 13.22 -5.21
CA HIS A 105 -2.50 14.22 -4.42
C HIS A 105 -2.86 15.61 -4.95
N PRO A 106 -3.44 16.52 -4.15
CA PRO A 106 -3.75 17.87 -4.61
C PRO A 106 -2.49 18.59 -5.10
N VAL A 107 -2.58 19.28 -6.22
CA VAL A 107 -1.47 20.09 -6.75
C VAL A 107 -1.21 21.27 -5.83
N ASP A 108 0.03 21.42 -5.38
CA ASP A 108 0.51 22.64 -4.72
C ASP A 108 1.21 23.53 -5.74
N SER A 109 0.67 24.72 -6.00
CA SER A 109 1.19 25.68 -6.98
C SER A 109 2.58 26.23 -6.63
N LYS A 110 3.03 26.08 -5.38
CA LYS A 110 4.37 26.47 -4.95
C LYS A 110 5.41 25.37 -5.19
N GLN A 111 4.97 24.16 -5.50
CA GLN A 111 5.84 23.01 -5.70
C GLN A 111 6.19 22.86 -7.19
N GLY A 112 7.46 22.62 -7.50
CA GLY A 112 7.90 22.34 -8.87
C GLY A 112 7.36 20.98 -9.36
N ILE A 113 7.20 20.84 -10.68
CA ILE A 113 6.67 19.61 -11.32
C ILE A 113 7.42 18.36 -10.86
N GLN A 114 8.75 18.42 -10.81
CA GLN A 114 9.58 17.27 -10.46
C GLN A 114 9.38 16.82 -9.00
N SER A 115 9.32 17.77 -8.05
CA SER A 115 9.14 17.44 -6.63
C SER A 115 7.71 16.98 -6.33
N TYR A 116 6.72 17.58 -6.98
CA TYR A 116 5.34 17.12 -6.92
C TYR A 116 5.19 15.69 -7.48
N SER A 117 5.75 15.43 -8.68
CA SER A 117 5.71 14.11 -9.33
C SER A 117 6.39 13.06 -8.47
N ALA A 118 7.55 13.36 -7.87
CA ALA A 118 8.23 12.46 -6.95
C ALA A 118 7.38 12.13 -5.72
N GLU A 119 6.67 13.11 -5.16
CA GLU A 119 5.84 12.93 -3.97
C GLU A 119 4.60 12.06 -4.25
N ILE A 120 3.86 12.31 -5.34
CA ILE A 120 2.70 11.47 -5.69
C ILE A 120 3.13 10.03 -6.05
N VAL A 121 4.27 9.86 -6.74
CA VAL A 121 4.86 8.54 -7.05
C VAL A 121 5.23 7.79 -5.77
N ARG A 122 5.90 8.46 -4.82
CA ARG A 122 6.27 7.90 -3.53
C ARG A 122 5.03 7.45 -2.76
N ARG A 123 4.02 8.31 -2.65
CA ARG A 123 2.75 8.01 -1.98
C ARG A 123 2.05 6.82 -2.60
N PHE A 124 1.94 6.78 -3.93
CA PHE A 124 1.34 5.66 -4.64
C PHE A 124 2.08 4.35 -4.34
N HIS A 125 3.40 4.38 -4.33
CA HIS A 125 4.22 3.21 -4.01
C HIS A 125 4.11 2.76 -2.55
N GLU A 126 3.98 3.69 -1.61
CA GLU A 126 3.74 3.38 -0.20
C GLU A 126 2.36 2.78 0.00
N GLN A 127 1.32 3.40 -0.56
CA GLN A 127 -0.05 2.92 -0.42
C GLN A 127 -0.26 1.55 -1.09
N THR A 128 0.25 1.37 -2.32
CA THR A 128 -0.02 0.18 -3.14
C THR A 128 0.81 -1.04 -2.72
N PHE A 129 1.98 -0.86 -2.10
CA PHE A 129 2.89 -1.97 -1.80
C PHE A 129 3.36 -2.01 -0.33
N SER A 130 2.77 -1.19 0.54
CA SER A 130 2.96 -1.35 1.98
C SER A 130 2.32 -2.64 2.45
N MET A 131 2.81 -3.12 3.60
CA MET A 131 2.08 -4.14 4.33
C MET A 131 0.90 -3.44 4.99
N GLY A 132 -0.31 -3.99 4.88
CA GLY A 132 -1.50 -3.49 5.56
C GLY A 132 -1.47 -3.67 7.08
N ILE A 133 -0.30 -3.56 7.71
CA ILE A 133 -0.15 -3.50 9.16
C ILE A 133 -0.31 -2.03 9.53
N GLU A 134 -1.54 -1.65 9.88
CA GLU A 134 -1.77 -0.38 10.56
C GLU A 134 -1.24 -0.51 11.99
N LEU A 135 0.03 -0.17 12.19
CA LEU A 135 0.56 -0.01 13.55
C LEU A 135 -0.09 1.24 14.16
N SER A 136 -0.75 1.05 15.29
CA SER A 136 -1.22 2.15 16.13
C SER A 136 -0.04 3.04 16.56
N LYS A 137 -0.32 4.29 16.97
CA LYS A 137 0.72 5.18 17.52
C LYS A 137 1.47 4.51 18.68
N ALA A 138 0.76 3.76 19.53
CA ALA A 138 1.36 3.03 20.65
C ALA A 138 2.32 1.93 20.18
N GLU A 139 1.96 1.13 19.19
CA GLU A 139 2.84 0.08 18.65
C GLU A 139 4.08 0.66 17.95
N ARG A 140 3.94 1.81 17.28
CA ARG A 140 5.10 2.55 16.74
C ARG A 140 6.04 3.01 17.85
N THR A 141 5.51 3.53 18.96
CA THR A 141 6.30 3.95 20.13
C THR A 141 6.98 2.76 20.83
N ILE A 142 6.32 1.60 20.89
CA ILE A 142 6.88 0.35 21.43
C ILE A 142 8.03 -0.14 20.54
N LEU A 143 7.87 -0.12 19.21
CA LEU A 143 8.94 -0.46 18.26
C LEU A 143 10.13 0.51 18.31
N MET A 144 9.89 1.76 18.71
CA MET A 144 10.93 2.78 18.93
C MET A 144 11.63 2.65 20.30
N GLY A 145 11.31 1.62 21.10
CA GLY A 145 12.01 1.31 22.35
C GLY A 145 11.78 2.32 23.48
N SER A 146 10.69 3.10 23.43
CA SER A 146 10.33 3.97 24.56
C SER A 146 9.64 3.12 25.64
N ASN A 147 10.35 2.83 26.74
CA ASN A 147 9.81 2.16 27.91
C ASN A 147 8.73 3.03 28.58
N VAL A 148 7.47 2.92 28.13
CA VAL A 148 6.34 3.49 28.87
C VAL A 148 5.89 2.47 29.91
N ILE A 149 6.34 2.63 31.15
CA ILE A 149 5.77 1.91 32.29
C ILE A 149 4.38 2.50 32.54
N LEU A 150 3.33 1.83 32.05
CA LEU A 150 1.95 2.12 32.45
C LEU A 150 1.71 1.47 33.81
N SER A 151 1.99 2.18 34.90
CA SER A 151 1.55 1.77 36.24
C SER A 151 0.04 1.99 36.38
N ALA A 152 -0.75 1.06 35.84
CA ALA A 152 -2.16 0.94 36.15
C ALA A 152 -2.31 0.24 37.52
N GLN A 153 -2.18 1.01 38.61
CA GLN A 153 -2.62 0.53 39.91
C GLN A 153 -4.11 0.83 40.10
N ARG A 154 -4.89 -0.23 39.90
CA ARG A 154 -6.23 -0.46 40.44
C ARG A 154 -6.33 0.06 41.89
N SER A 155 -7.19 1.03 42.11
CA SER A 155 -7.86 1.24 43.40
C SER A 155 -9.35 1.03 43.19
N SER A 156 -9.78 -0.23 43.26
CA SER A 156 -11.18 -0.59 43.37
C SER A 156 -11.39 -1.38 44.67
N ASN A 157 -12.06 -0.72 45.62
CA ASN A 157 -12.95 -1.28 46.63
C ASN A 157 -12.61 -2.66 47.21
N THR A 158 -12.07 -2.64 48.43
CA THR A 158 -12.37 -3.67 49.44
C THR A 158 -13.18 -2.99 50.55
N GLN A 159 -14.49 -3.11 50.49
CA GLN A 159 -15.37 -2.87 51.64
C GLN A 159 -15.21 -4.01 52.66
N ASN A 160 -15.44 -3.66 53.93
CA ASN A 160 -15.68 -4.53 55.10
C ASN A 160 -14.46 -5.13 55.81
N ASN A 161 -13.94 -4.40 56.81
CA ASN A 161 -14.07 -4.80 58.22
C ASN A 161 -13.31 -3.79 59.10
N GLN A 162 -14.03 -3.09 59.97
CA GLN A 162 -13.63 -2.57 61.30
C GLN A 162 -14.44 -1.30 61.58
N ASP A 163 -15.65 -1.48 62.09
CA ASP A 163 -16.27 -0.53 63.03
C ASP A 163 -17.42 -1.22 63.76
N SER A 164 -17.02 -2.16 64.62
CA SER A 164 -17.80 -2.55 65.80
C SER A 164 -16.78 -2.81 66.91
N LEU A 165 -16.99 -2.20 68.09
CA LEU A 165 -16.14 -2.13 69.31
C LEU A 165 -15.39 -0.77 69.38
N PHE A 166 -15.74 0.22 70.20
CA PHE A 166 -16.31 0.22 71.54
C PHE A 166 -17.15 1.49 71.82
N LYS A 167 -18.33 1.30 72.43
CA LYS A 167 -18.94 2.24 73.38
C LYS A 167 -18.26 2.02 74.73
N HIS A 168 -17.68 3.06 75.32
CA HIS A 168 -17.88 3.53 76.69
C HIS A 168 -16.97 4.72 76.99
#